data_AF-A0A521D843-F1
#
_entry.id   AF-A0A521D843-F1
#
_cell.length_a   1.000
_cell.length_b   1.000
_cell.length_c   1.000
_cell.angle_alpha   90.00
_cell.angle_beta   90.00
_cell.angle_gamma   90.00
#
_symmetry.space_group_name_H-M   'P 1'
#
loop_
_entity.id
_entity.type
_entity.pdbx_description
1 polymer ?
#
loop_
_entity_poly.entity_id
_entity_poly.type
_entity_poly.pdbx_seq_one_letter_code
_entity_poly.pdbx_strand_id
1 'polypeptide(L)'
;MVSPFDVLDLEEDAEDDDVERAYRERVKEAHPDTGGSVEEFQLVRRAYRELSERDLNRGGKNGVEGDDPADIDLTEEEEGRGSIRVEFLDYEAVADRGWGLEDDDLFAKAADADLAPADHGRLLVEPDESLLEAAENRGFSWPFSCRGGACANCAVYLVEGELSQPANHILSEEHAERGFRLSCNGYPLSDDLKVVFNVKHLPELDELRLPPGPFRRATSE
;
A
#
# COMPACT_ATOMS: atom_id res chain seq x y z
N MET A 1 17.37 16.17 10.19
CA MET A 1 16.04 15.97 9.60
C MET A 1 16.12 16.65 8.25
N VAL A 2 16.00 15.91 7.16
CA VAL A 2 16.01 16.49 5.80
C VAL A 2 14.66 17.19 5.61
N SER A 3 14.67 18.41 5.07
CA SER A 3 13.42 19.14 4.83
C SER A 3 12.64 18.47 3.68
N PRO A 4 11.30 18.42 3.71
CA PRO A 4 10.50 17.99 2.56
C PRO A 4 10.84 18.74 1.26
N PHE A 5 11.20 20.03 1.38
CA PHE A 5 11.68 20.85 0.27
C PHE A 5 12.99 20.33 -0.32
N ASP A 6 13.97 19.95 0.52
CA ASP A 6 15.23 19.37 0.06
C ASP A 6 15.00 18.02 -0.63
N VAL A 7 14.03 17.23 -0.14
CA VAL A 7 13.66 15.95 -0.75
C VAL A 7 13.04 16.13 -2.13
N LEU A 8 12.31 17.22 -2.38
CA LEU A 8 11.73 17.52 -3.68
C LEU A 8 12.60 18.44 -4.55
N ASP A 9 13.78 18.86 -4.06
CA ASP A 9 14.66 19.84 -4.72
C ASP A 9 13.96 21.19 -5.01
N LEU A 10 13.27 21.71 -3.99
CA LEU A 10 12.48 22.95 -4.06
C LEU A 10 12.95 24.01 -3.06
N GLU A 11 12.65 25.27 -3.34
CA GLU A 11 12.77 26.37 -2.38
C GLU A 11 11.61 26.35 -1.38
N GLU A 12 11.81 26.83 -0.14
CA GLU A 12 10.80 26.76 0.94
C GLU A 12 9.52 27.57 0.66
N ASP A 13 9.59 28.50 -0.28
CA ASP A 13 8.51 29.36 -0.76
C ASP A 13 7.88 28.88 -2.09
N ALA A 14 8.25 27.69 -2.58
CA ALA A 14 7.66 27.08 -3.77
C ALA A 14 6.12 27.01 -3.68
N GLU A 15 5.46 27.27 -4.81
CA GLU A 15 4.00 27.21 -4.95
C GLU A 15 3.53 25.76 -5.16
N ASP A 16 2.25 25.49 -4.92
CA ASP A 16 1.68 24.14 -4.92
C ASP A 16 1.85 23.43 -6.27
N ASP A 17 1.73 24.16 -7.38
CA ASP A 17 1.94 23.64 -8.73
C ASP A 17 3.41 23.22 -8.95
N ASP A 18 4.36 23.88 -8.30
CA ASP A 18 5.78 23.51 -8.34
C ASP A 18 6.05 22.27 -7.49
N VAL A 19 5.38 22.14 -6.34
CA VAL A 19 5.42 20.95 -5.48
C VAL A 19 4.91 19.71 -6.22
N GLU A 20 3.77 19.81 -6.88
CA GLU A 20 3.19 18.69 -7.63
C GLU A 20 4.08 18.28 -8.82
N ARG A 21 4.61 19.27 -9.56
CA ARG A 21 5.53 19.01 -10.67
C ARG A 21 6.79 18.29 -10.21
N ALA A 22 7.42 18.80 -9.14
CA ALA A 22 8.63 18.20 -8.58
C ALA A 22 8.38 16.79 -8.04
N TYR A 23 7.25 16.56 -7.37
CA TYR A 23 6.85 15.23 -6.92
C TYR A 23 6.78 14.24 -8.09
N ARG A 24 6.08 14.60 -9.18
CA ARG A 24 5.93 13.74 -10.36
C ARG A 24 7.27 13.41 -11.03
N GLU A 25 8.24 14.32 -10.99
CA GLU A 25 9.59 14.09 -11.51
C GLU A 25 10.39 13.18 -10.56
N ARG A 26 10.46 13.52 -9.26
CA ARG A 26 11.19 12.76 -8.25
C ARG A 26 10.68 11.33 -8.08
N VAL A 27 9.37 11.10 -8.18
CA VAL A 27 8.78 9.75 -8.15
C VAL A 27 9.33 8.88 -9.26
N LYS A 28 9.48 9.41 -10.47
CA LYS A 28 10.02 8.66 -11.62
C LYS A 28 11.50 8.34 -11.45
N GLU A 29 12.26 9.22 -10.81
CA GLU A 29 13.69 9.02 -10.55
C GLU A 29 13.93 8.03 -9.41
N ALA A 30 13.14 8.13 -8.34
CA ALA A 30 13.26 7.31 -7.16
C ALA A 30 12.65 5.90 -7.31
N HIS A 31 11.87 5.65 -8.36
CA HIS A 31 11.21 4.36 -8.58
C HIS A 31 12.24 3.22 -8.71
N PRO A 32 12.03 2.06 -8.07
CA PRO A 32 12.95 0.92 -8.17
C PRO A 32 13.24 0.46 -9.61
N ASP A 33 12.22 0.46 -10.49
CA ASP A 33 12.37 0.04 -11.89
C ASP A 33 13.25 0.96 -12.75
N THR A 34 13.37 2.23 -12.38
CA THR A 34 14.18 3.21 -13.12
C THR A 34 15.60 3.34 -12.53
N GLY A 35 15.92 2.55 -11.50
CA GLY A 35 17.21 2.52 -10.83
C GLY A 35 17.26 3.23 -9.48
N GLY A 36 16.12 3.73 -8.98
CA GLY A 36 15.98 4.29 -7.64
C GLY A 36 15.88 3.21 -6.55
N SER A 37 15.70 3.65 -5.30
CA SER A 37 15.51 2.75 -4.15
C SER A 37 14.14 2.91 -3.52
N VAL A 38 13.60 1.83 -2.95
CA VAL A 38 12.31 1.88 -2.21
C VAL A 38 12.35 2.92 -1.09
N GLU A 39 13.48 3.06 -0.40
CA GLU A 39 13.66 4.05 0.67
C GLU A 39 13.57 5.49 0.13
N GLU A 40 14.21 5.76 -1.00
CA GLU A 40 14.14 7.08 -1.66
C GLU A 40 12.73 7.37 -2.17
N PHE A 41 12.08 6.38 -2.78
CA PHE A 41 10.71 6.49 -3.26
C PHE A 41 9.74 6.85 -2.13
N GLN A 42 9.84 6.17 -0.99
CA GLN A 42 9.05 6.48 0.21
C GLN A 42 9.33 7.88 0.75
N LEU A 43 10.61 8.28 0.78
CA LEU A 43 11.00 9.59 1.25
C LEU A 43 10.37 10.70 0.42
N VAL A 44 10.37 10.55 -0.91
CA VAL A 44 9.73 11.47 -1.86
C VAL A 44 8.23 11.57 -1.60
N ARG A 45 7.53 10.43 -1.46
CA ARG A 45 6.09 10.41 -1.21
C ARG A 45 5.70 11.01 0.13
N ARG A 46 6.49 10.72 1.17
CA ARG A 46 6.30 11.30 2.50
C ARG A 46 6.50 12.82 2.46
N ALA A 47 7.55 13.30 1.79
CA ALA A 47 7.80 14.73 1.65
C ALA A 47 6.62 15.44 0.96
N TYR A 48 6.10 14.85 -0.11
CA TYR A 48 4.92 15.38 -0.79
C TYR A 48 3.69 15.45 0.12
N ARG A 49 3.39 14.39 0.90
CA ARG A 49 2.28 14.41 1.86
C ARG A 49 2.44 15.53 2.90
N GLU A 50 3.62 15.66 3.49
CA GLU A 50 3.87 16.70 4.51
C GLU A 50 3.67 18.12 3.94
N LEU A 51 4.02 18.33 2.67
CA LEU A 51 3.80 19.62 2.00
C LEU A 51 2.33 19.84 1.62
N SER A 52 1.64 18.82 1.08
CA SER A 52 0.23 18.94 0.72
C SER A 52 -0.67 19.17 1.94
N GLU A 53 -0.35 18.58 3.09
CA GLU A 53 -1.06 18.83 4.36
C GLU A 53 -0.83 20.26 4.91
N ARG A 54 0.31 20.88 4.60
CA ARG A 54 0.61 22.26 5.03
C ARG A 54 -0.35 23.26 4.38
N ASP A 55 -0.68 23.03 3.12
CA ASP A 55 -1.50 23.96 2.33
C ASP A 55 -2.98 23.89 2.74
N LEU A 56 -3.48 22.68 3.06
CA LEU A 56 -4.79 22.51 3.71
C LEU A 56 -4.91 23.34 5.00
N ASN A 57 -3.83 23.44 5.76
CA ASN A 57 -3.79 24.23 6.99
C ASN A 57 -3.60 25.75 6.73
N ARG A 58 -2.93 26.14 5.63
CA ARG A 58 -2.72 27.55 5.24
C ARG A 58 -3.97 28.17 4.60
N GLY A 59 -4.78 27.38 3.90
CA GLY A 59 -6.05 27.79 3.27
C GLY A 59 -7.20 28.12 4.25
N GLY A 60 -7.06 27.83 5.55
CA GLY A 60 -8.10 28.00 6.56
C GLY A 60 -8.49 29.44 6.94
N LYS A 61 -7.96 30.48 6.29
CA LYS A 61 -8.40 31.88 6.46
C LYS A 61 -8.26 32.68 5.17
N ASN A 62 -9.34 32.82 4.42
CA ASN A 62 -9.81 34.11 3.89
C ASN A 62 -11.20 33.93 3.26
N GLY A 63 -12.22 34.45 3.95
CA GLY A 63 -13.53 34.66 3.36
C GLY A 63 -13.48 35.79 2.35
N VAL A 64 -14.01 35.54 1.15
CA VAL A 64 -14.65 36.54 0.31
C VAL A 64 -15.96 35.91 -0.18
N GLU A 65 -17.07 36.48 0.28
CA GLU A 65 -18.42 36.16 -0.19
C GLU A 65 -18.57 36.53 -1.68
N GLY A 66 -19.21 35.64 -2.44
CA GLY A 66 -19.59 35.82 -3.84
C GLY A 66 -20.48 34.67 -4.33
N ASP A 67 -21.73 34.67 -3.89
CA ASP A 67 -22.95 34.05 -4.45
C ASP A 67 -22.80 33.05 -5.63
N ASP A 68 -22.86 31.73 -5.34
CA ASP A 68 -23.88 30.79 -5.87
C ASP A 68 -23.79 29.45 -5.10
N PRO A 69 -24.78 29.03 -4.29
CA PRO A 69 -24.70 27.81 -3.48
C PRO A 69 -25.06 26.52 -4.23
N ALA A 70 -24.91 26.51 -5.56
CA ALA A 70 -25.27 25.39 -6.42
C ALA A 70 -24.14 25.03 -7.39
N ASP A 71 -22.94 24.77 -6.86
CA ASP A 71 -21.89 23.95 -7.49
C ASP A 71 -20.84 23.58 -6.45
N ILE A 72 -21.29 23.09 -5.28
CA ILE A 72 -20.46 22.16 -4.51
C ILE A 72 -20.65 20.82 -5.21
N ASP A 73 -19.86 20.60 -6.25
CA ASP A 73 -19.69 19.28 -6.82
C ASP A 73 -18.98 18.42 -5.77
N LEU A 74 -19.78 17.71 -4.97
CA LEU A 74 -19.33 16.69 -4.02
C LEU A 74 -18.93 15.40 -4.75
N THR A 75 -18.36 15.50 -5.96
CA THR A 75 -17.79 14.35 -6.66
C THR A 75 -16.26 14.36 -6.51
N GLU A 76 -15.80 13.60 -5.52
CA GLU A 76 -14.63 12.70 -5.65
C GLU A 76 -13.20 13.28 -5.82
N GLU A 77 -12.87 14.52 -5.44
CA GLU A 77 -11.48 15.03 -5.59
C GLU A 77 -10.76 15.54 -4.32
N GLU A 78 -11.29 15.32 -3.12
CA GLU A 78 -10.67 15.76 -1.85
C GLU A 78 -10.51 14.63 -0.81
N GLU A 79 -10.03 13.45 -1.21
CA GLU A 79 -9.57 12.40 -0.29
C GLU A 79 -8.15 11.93 -0.65
N GLY A 80 -7.15 12.52 0.02
CA GLY A 80 -5.82 11.92 0.17
C GLY A 80 -4.84 12.05 -0.99
N ARG A 81 -4.33 13.27 -1.25
CA ARG A 81 -3.13 13.50 -2.09
C ARG A 81 -1.89 12.83 -1.48
N GLY A 82 -1.76 11.52 -1.64
CA GLY A 82 -0.62 10.73 -1.18
C GLY A 82 -0.96 9.29 -0.78
N SER A 83 -2.19 9.02 -0.32
CA SER A 83 -2.64 7.69 0.11
C SER A 83 -3.01 6.80 -1.08
N ILE A 84 -2.74 5.51 -0.98
CA ILE A 84 -2.92 4.52 -2.05
C ILE A 84 -4.19 3.73 -1.78
N ARG A 85 -5.01 3.51 -2.81
CA ARG A 85 -6.21 2.68 -2.66
C ARG A 85 -5.87 1.22 -2.89
N VAL A 86 -6.21 0.37 -1.92
CA VAL A 86 -6.03 -1.08 -2.01
C VAL A 86 -7.37 -1.77 -1.85
N GLU A 87 -7.79 -2.51 -2.87
CA GLU A 87 -8.89 -3.46 -2.75
C GLU A 87 -8.33 -4.83 -2.37
N PHE A 88 -8.90 -5.46 -1.36
CA PHE A 88 -8.41 -6.73 -0.84
C PHE A 88 -9.49 -7.81 -0.87
N LEU A 89 -9.06 -9.07 -0.98
CA LEU A 89 -9.89 -10.25 -0.95
C LEU A 89 -9.21 -11.39 -0.16
N ASP A 90 -9.95 -12.12 0.67
CA ASP A 90 -9.43 -13.27 1.40
C ASP A 90 -9.37 -14.50 0.47
N TYR A 91 -8.21 -15.15 0.44
CA TYR A 91 -8.03 -16.41 -0.27
C TYR A 91 -9.01 -17.51 0.16
N GLU A 92 -9.42 -17.57 1.43
CA GLU A 92 -10.43 -18.55 1.88
C GLU A 92 -11.77 -18.32 1.17
N ALA A 93 -12.18 -17.06 0.98
CA ALA A 93 -13.40 -16.74 0.25
C ALA A 93 -13.34 -17.13 -1.24
N VAL A 94 -12.16 -17.00 -1.86
CA VAL A 94 -11.85 -17.45 -3.22
C VAL A 94 -11.95 -18.97 -3.31
N ALA A 95 -11.29 -19.68 -2.39
CA ALA A 95 -11.23 -21.14 -2.36
C ALA A 95 -12.61 -21.78 -2.12
N ASP A 96 -13.39 -21.27 -1.15
CA ASP A 96 -14.72 -21.76 -0.82
C ASP A 96 -15.71 -21.65 -1.99
N ARG A 97 -15.49 -20.67 -2.88
CA ARG A 97 -16.32 -20.44 -4.07
C ARG A 97 -15.76 -21.09 -5.33
N GLY A 98 -14.56 -21.64 -5.27
CA GLY A 98 -13.88 -22.26 -6.42
C GLY A 98 -13.49 -21.26 -7.51
N TRP A 99 -13.20 -20.01 -7.14
CA TRP A 99 -12.71 -18.99 -8.07
C TRP A 99 -11.20 -19.15 -8.33
N GLY A 100 -10.75 -18.73 -9.52
CA GLY A 100 -9.34 -18.67 -9.86
C GLY A 100 -8.71 -17.36 -9.38
N LEU A 101 -7.45 -17.42 -8.91
CA LEU A 101 -6.69 -16.20 -8.57
C LEU A 101 -6.35 -15.34 -9.80
N GLU A 102 -6.28 -16.00 -10.96
CA GLU A 102 -5.98 -15.40 -12.25
C GLU A 102 -7.26 -15.04 -13.03
N ASP A 103 -8.44 -15.16 -12.41
CA ASP A 103 -9.70 -14.77 -13.05
C ASP A 103 -9.72 -13.24 -13.23
N ASP A 104 -9.82 -12.77 -14.48
CA ASP A 104 -9.88 -11.32 -14.81
C ASP A 104 -11.03 -10.58 -14.10
N ASP A 105 -12.11 -11.31 -13.77
CA ASP A 105 -13.30 -10.80 -13.11
C ASP A 105 -13.37 -11.16 -11.61
N LEU A 106 -12.26 -11.60 -11.00
CA LEU A 106 -12.23 -12.04 -9.59
C LEU A 106 -12.82 -11.01 -8.62
N PHE A 107 -12.38 -9.75 -8.72
CA PHE A 107 -12.86 -8.68 -7.83
C PHE A 107 -14.28 -8.22 -8.18
N ALA A 108 -14.72 -8.37 -9.44
CA ALA A 108 -16.11 -8.13 -9.81
C ALA A 108 -17.03 -9.20 -9.19
N LYS A 109 -16.64 -10.48 -9.29
CA LYS A 109 -17.30 -11.60 -8.61
C LYS A 109 -17.35 -11.41 -7.10
N ALA A 110 -16.27 -10.92 -6.51
CA ALA A 110 -16.20 -10.65 -5.07
C ALA A 110 -17.14 -9.51 -4.66
N ALA A 111 -17.19 -8.41 -5.42
CA ALA A 111 -18.07 -7.28 -5.15
C ALA A 111 -19.57 -7.64 -5.28
N ASP A 112 -19.91 -8.54 -6.21
CA ASP A 112 -21.27 -9.08 -6.35
C ASP A 112 -21.62 -10.16 -5.32
N ALA A 113 -20.60 -10.72 -4.64
CA ALA A 113 -20.80 -11.68 -3.58
C ALA A 113 -21.00 -10.96 -2.24
N ASP A 114 -22.02 -11.38 -1.49
CA ASP A 114 -22.28 -10.92 -0.12
C ASP A 114 -21.19 -11.46 0.84
N LEU A 115 -19.99 -10.88 0.74
CA LEU A 115 -18.81 -11.21 1.55
C LEU A 115 -18.78 -10.37 2.82
N ALA A 116 -18.21 -10.92 3.89
CA ALA A 116 -18.02 -10.14 5.09
C ALA A 116 -17.02 -9.00 4.80
N PRO A 117 -17.15 -7.83 5.44
CA PRO A 117 -16.20 -6.72 5.25
C PRO A 117 -14.74 -7.05 5.61
N ALA A 118 -14.52 -8.11 6.41
CA ALA A 118 -13.19 -8.62 6.72
C ALA A 118 -12.58 -9.45 5.58
N ASP A 119 -13.43 -10.03 4.72
CA ASP A 119 -13.03 -10.95 3.65
C ASP A 119 -12.90 -10.22 2.31
N HIS A 120 -13.65 -9.14 2.08
CA HIS A 120 -13.50 -8.27 0.91
C HIS A 120 -13.82 -6.83 1.27
N GLY A 121 -13.02 -5.90 0.75
CA GLY A 121 -13.20 -4.49 1.02
C GLY A 121 -12.08 -3.65 0.46
N ARG A 122 -12.05 -2.39 0.89
CA ARG A 122 -11.04 -1.41 0.49
C ARG A 122 -10.40 -0.79 1.71
N LEU A 123 -9.11 -0.52 1.60
CA LEU A 123 -8.33 0.22 2.58
C LEU A 123 -7.46 1.25 1.86
N LEU A 124 -7.12 2.32 2.57
CA LEU A 124 -6.10 3.26 2.13
C LEU A 124 -4.74 2.79 2.68
N VAL A 125 -3.64 3.08 2.00
CA VAL A 125 -2.29 2.85 2.51
C VAL A 125 -1.53 4.15 2.48
N GLU A 126 -1.00 4.52 3.63
CA GLU A 126 -0.15 5.67 3.78
C GLU A 126 1.27 5.40 3.21
N PRO A 127 1.90 6.32 2.45
CA PRO A 127 3.28 6.21 1.97
C PRO A 127 4.36 5.66 2.91
N ASP A 128 4.19 5.82 4.22
CA ASP A 128 5.16 5.44 5.27
C ASP A 128 4.78 4.16 6.03
N GLU A 129 3.70 3.48 5.64
CA GLU A 129 3.30 2.21 6.24
C GLU A 129 3.37 1.07 5.20
N SER A 130 3.75 -0.12 5.65
CA SER A 130 3.64 -1.33 4.84
C SER A 130 2.18 -1.72 4.64
N LEU A 131 1.89 -2.51 3.62
CA LEU A 131 0.54 -3.00 3.35
C LEU A 131 -0.07 -3.74 4.56
N LEU A 132 0.73 -4.51 5.30
CA LEU A 132 0.26 -5.17 6.52
C LEU A 132 -0.06 -4.16 7.63
N GLU A 133 0.80 -3.18 7.87
CA GLU A 133 0.57 -2.15 8.89
C GLU A 133 -0.69 -1.35 8.58
N ALA A 134 -0.92 -1.00 7.31
CA ALA A 134 -2.14 -0.33 6.87
C ALA A 134 -3.40 -1.12 7.20
N ALA A 135 -3.36 -2.44 6.97
CA ALA A 135 -4.45 -3.35 7.29
C ALA A 135 -4.68 -3.43 8.81
N GLU A 136 -3.62 -3.58 9.61
CA GLU A 136 -3.69 -3.62 11.07
C GLU A 136 -4.24 -2.32 11.66
N ASN A 137 -3.76 -1.17 11.16
CA ASN A 137 -4.20 0.17 11.58
C ASN A 137 -5.68 0.42 11.30
N ARG A 138 -6.24 -0.26 10.30
CA ARG A 138 -7.67 -0.21 9.92
C ARG A 138 -8.49 -1.32 10.57
N GLY A 139 -7.89 -2.12 11.45
CA GLY A 139 -8.57 -3.14 12.25
C GLY A 139 -8.70 -4.50 11.57
N PHE A 140 -8.06 -4.71 10.42
CA PHE A 140 -8.02 -6.02 9.76
C PHE A 140 -6.99 -6.94 10.40
N SER A 141 -7.30 -8.23 10.48
CA SER A 141 -6.45 -9.25 11.11
C SER A 141 -5.78 -10.14 10.07
N TRP A 142 -4.90 -9.55 9.27
CA TRP A 142 -4.17 -10.31 8.23
C TRP A 142 -3.11 -11.23 8.85
N PRO A 143 -2.81 -12.38 8.21
CA PRO A 143 -1.84 -13.30 8.76
C PRO A 143 -0.41 -12.79 8.61
N PHE A 144 0.40 -12.99 9.66
CA PHE A 144 1.84 -12.70 9.64
C PHE A 144 2.59 -13.57 10.65
N SER A 145 3.92 -13.49 10.65
CA SER A 145 4.76 -14.10 11.70
C SER A 145 6.05 -13.32 11.95
N CYS A 146 7.01 -13.31 11.00
CA CYS A 146 8.34 -12.74 11.26
C CYS A 146 8.44 -11.20 11.16
N ARG A 147 7.58 -10.54 10.37
CA ARG A 147 7.67 -9.11 10.01
C ARG A 147 9.05 -8.66 9.49
N GLY A 148 9.78 -9.57 8.87
CA GLY A 148 11.17 -9.36 8.46
C GLY A 148 11.52 -10.04 7.13
N GLY A 149 10.54 -10.43 6.33
CA GLY A 149 10.78 -11.07 5.02
C GLY A 149 11.27 -12.52 5.09
N ALA A 150 11.43 -13.11 6.26
CA ALA A 150 11.97 -14.46 6.47
C ALA A 150 10.93 -15.60 6.43
N CYS A 151 9.66 -15.30 6.18
CA CYS A 151 8.59 -16.30 6.06
C CYS A 151 7.48 -15.82 5.10
N ALA A 152 6.68 -16.76 4.58
CA ALA A 152 5.55 -16.47 3.69
C ALA A 152 4.18 -16.35 4.40
N ASN A 153 4.14 -16.24 5.73
CA ASN A 153 2.86 -16.10 6.46
C ASN A 153 2.10 -14.82 6.08
N CYS A 154 2.83 -13.74 5.77
CA CYS A 154 2.30 -12.45 5.30
C CYS A 154 2.21 -12.38 3.76
N ALA A 155 2.30 -13.52 3.07
CA ALA A 155 2.21 -13.53 1.62
C ALA A 155 0.83 -13.03 1.16
N VAL A 156 0.86 -12.26 0.08
CA VAL A 156 -0.29 -11.81 -0.69
C VAL A 156 -0.05 -12.13 -2.16
N TYR A 157 -1.12 -12.30 -2.91
CA TYR A 157 -1.08 -12.40 -4.36
C TYR A 157 -1.53 -11.07 -4.97
N LEU A 158 -0.68 -10.49 -5.83
CA LEU A 158 -0.92 -9.21 -6.47
C LEU A 158 -1.68 -9.44 -7.78
N VAL A 159 -2.94 -9.00 -7.81
CA VAL A 159 -3.81 -9.09 -9.00
C VAL A 159 -3.64 -7.86 -9.89
N GLU A 160 -3.51 -6.69 -9.28
CA GLU A 160 -3.31 -5.42 -9.98
C GLU A 160 -2.43 -4.48 -9.16
N GLY A 161 -1.69 -3.63 -9.85
CA GLY A 161 -0.79 -2.64 -9.26
C GLY A 161 0.60 -3.19 -8.99
N GLU A 162 1.34 -2.49 -8.14
CA GLU A 162 2.72 -2.82 -7.82
C GLU A 162 3.00 -2.69 -6.32
N LEU A 163 3.64 -3.71 -5.75
CA LEU A 163 4.08 -3.73 -4.35
C LEU A 163 5.58 -4.00 -4.31
N SER A 164 6.31 -3.15 -3.58
CA SER A 164 7.75 -3.28 -3.41
C SER A 164 8.13 -4.63 -2.78
N GLN A 165 9.32 -5.12 -3.10
CA GLN A 165 9.90 -6.29 -2.44
C GLN A 165 11.35 -5.99 -2.01
N PRO A 166 11.71 -6.12 -0.72
CA PRO A 166 13.10 -5.98 -0.30
C PRO A 166 13.97 -7.07 -0.93
N ALA A 167 15.23 -6.76 -1.28
CA ALA A 167 16.14 -7.74 -1.90
C ALA A 167 16.40 -8.99 -1.03
N ASN A 168 16.36 -8.85 0.29
CA ASN A 168 16.55 -9.95 1.23
C ASN A 168 15.20 -10.46 1.72
N HIS A 169 14.58 -11.36 0.96
CA HIS A 169 13.31 -12.00 1.31
C HIS A 169 13.30 -13.50 0.97
N ILE A 170 12.33 -14.23 1.54
CA ILE A 170 12.24 -15.69 1.44
C ILE A 170 11.64 -16.21 0.13
N LEU A 171 10.91 -15.37 -0.61
CA LEU A 171 10.23 -15.81 -1.85
C LEU A 171 11.28 -15.97 -2.95
N SER A 172 11.19 -17.05 -3.73
CA SER A 172 12.02 -17.20 -4.92
C SER A 172 11.57 -16.26 -6.05
N GLU A 173 12.41 -16.12 -7.07
CA GLU A 173 12.08 -15.38 -8.29
C GLU A 173 10.80 -15.91 -8.94
N GLU A 174 10.62 -17.23 -9.03
CA GLU A 174 9.40 -17.85 -9.58
C GLU A 174 8.12 -17.42 -8.82
N HIS A 175 8.17 -17.35 -7.49
CA HIS A 175 7.03 -16.86 -6.72
C HIS A 175 6.75 -15.38 -7.03
N ALA A 176 7.81 -14.57 -7.14
CA ALA A 176 7.67 -13.16 -7.45
C ALA A 176 7.11 -12.92 -8.87
N GLU A 177 7.56 -13.69 -9.86
CA GLU A 177 7.07 -13.66 -11.25
C GLU A 177 5.59 -14.01 -11.34
N ARG A 178 5.14 -14.92 -10.47
CA ARG A 178 3.73 -15.33 -10.38
C ARG A 178 2.85 -14.34 -9.62
N GLY A 179 3.40 -13.24 -9.10
CA GLY A 179 2.63 -12.20 -8.41
C GLY A 179 2.62 -12.33 -6.88
N PHE A 180 3.37 -13.24 -6.27
CA PHE A 180 3.48 -13.28 -4.81
C PHE A 180 4.34 -12.14 -4.28
N ARG A 181 3.84 -11.48 -3.23
CA ARG A 181 4.54 -10.43 -2.50
C ARG A 181 4.37 -10.62 -0.99
N LEU A 182 5.18 -9.94 -0.19
CA LEU A 182 5.09 -9.99 1.28
C LEU A 182 4.50 -8.67 1.79
N SER A 183 3.28 -8.70 2.34
CA SER A 183 2.61 -7.47 2.80
C SER A 183 3.32 -6.82 3.99
N CYS A 184 4.05 -7.60 4.79
CA CYS A 184 4.70 -7.12 6.02
C CYS A 184 5.90 -6.20 5.79
N ASN A 185 6.52 -6.27 4.61
CA ASN A 185 7.65 -5.41 4.24
C ASN A 185 7.43 -4.79 2.84
N GLY A 186 6.21 -4.90 2.31
CA GLY A 186 5.83 -4.44 0.99
C GLY A 186 5.10 -3.12 1.09
N TYR A 187 5.59 -2.13 0.36
CA TYR A 187 5.04 -0.79 0.26
C TYR A 187 4.47 -0.60 -1.13
N PRO A 188 3.27 -0.03 -1.28
CA PRO A 188 2.70 0.09 -2.60
C PRO A 188 3.39 1.17 -3.43
N LEU A 189 3.63 0.82 -4.69
CA LEU A 189 4.35 1.65 -5.66
C LEU A 189 3.38 2.30 -6.66
N SER A 190 2.22 1.68 -6.89
CA SER A 190 1.12 2.25 -7.68
C SER A 190 0.07 2.96 -6.82
N ASP A 191 -0.76 3.79 -7.46
CA ASP A 191 -1.87 4.53 -6.80
C ASP A 191 -3.09 3.63 -6.49
N ASP A 192 -3.21 2.52 -7.22
CA ASP A 192 -4.24 1.51 -7.06
C ASP A 192 -3.60 0.11 -7.00
N LEU A 193 -4.04 -0.70 -6.04
CA LEU A 193 -3.68 -2.12 -5.95
C LEU A 193 -4.90 -2.99 -5.72
N LYS A 194 -4.84 -4.22 -6.25
CA LYS A 194 -5.76 -5.30 -5.92
C LYS A 194 -4.95 -6.50 -5.43
N VAL A 195 -5.26 -6.96 -4.22
CA VAL A 195 -4.50 -8.05 -3.57
C VAL A 195 -5.41 -9.12 -3.00
N VAL A 196 -4.99 -10.39 -3.14
CA VAL A 196 -5.58 -11.49 -2.38
C VAL A 196 -4.67 -11.79 -1.20
N PHE A 197 -5.19 -11.61 0.03
CA PHE A 197 -4.47 -11.92 1.25
C PHE A 197 -4.75 -13.35 1.72
N ASN A 198 -4.06 -13.81 2.75
CA ASN A 198 -4.23 -15.16 3.32
C ASN A 198 -3.85 -16.30 2.34
N VAL A 199 -3.06 -16.02 1.31
CA VAL A 199 -2.61 -17.03 0.33
C VAL A 199 -1.59 -18.02 0.90
N LYS A 200 -1.17 -17.89 2.17
CA LYS A 200 -0.32 -18.86 2.88
C LYS A 200 -0.88 -20.30 2.90
N HIS A 201 -2.15 -20.48 2.51
CA HIS A 201 -2.79 -21.79 2.40
C HIS A 201 -2.52 -22.49 1.06
N LEU A 202 -1.85 -21.81 0.12
CA LEU A 202 -1.41 -22.40 -1.13
C LEU A 202 -0.24 -23.37 -0.90
N PRO A 203 -0.27 -24.58 -1.50
CA PRO A 203 0.76 -25.61 -1.30
C PRO A 203 2.19 -25.17 -1.61
N GLU A 204 2.37 -24.28 -2.58
CA GLU A 204 3.69 -23.76 -2.97
C GLU A 204 4.34 -22.87 -1.91
N LEU A 205 3.56 -22.28 -1.00
CA LEU A 205 4.09 -21.47 0.09
C LEU A 205 4.30 -22.27 1.37
N ASP A 206 3.91 -23.55 1.41
CA ASP A 206 3.89 -24.35 2.64
C ASP A 206 5.26 -24.47 3.31
N GLU A 207 6.31 -24.69 2.50
CA GLU A 207 7.69 -24.83 3.00
C GLU A 207 8.30 -23.50 3.47
N LEU A 208 7.72 -22.37 3.06
CA LEU A 208 8.20 -21.02 3.39
C LEU A 208 7.51 -20.44 4.63
N ARG A 209 6.57 -21.17 5.23
CA ARG A 209 5.80 -20.71 6.39
C ARG A 209 6.53 -21.01 7.69
N LEU A 210 6.42 -20.06 8.63
CA LEU A 210 6.72 -20.31 10.02
C LEU A 210 5.50 -20.91 10.72
N PRO A 211 5.67 -22.00 11.50
CA PRO A 211 4.58 -22.62 12.23
C PRO A 211 4.03 -21.66 13.30
N PRO A 212 2.73 -21.75 13.62
CA PRO A 212 2.16 -21.00 14.72
C PRO A 212 2.72 -21.53 16.05
N GLY A 213 3.51 -20.72 16.77
CA GLY A 213 4.08 -21.12 18.06
C GLY A 213 4.66 -19.95 18.85
N PRO A 214 4.68 -20.02 20.20
CA PRO A 214 5.25 -18.96 21.01
C PRO A 214 6.76 -18.94 20.79
N PHE A 215 7.33 -17.76 20.55
CA PHE A 215 8.77 -17.55 20.71
C PHE A 215 9.10 -17.82 22.19
N ARG A 216 9.42 -19.06 22.55
CA ARG A 216 10.14 -19.33 23.79
C ARG A 216 11.48 -18.63 23.64
N ARG A 217 11.61 -17.45 24.25
CA ARG A 217 12.92 -16.82 24.45
C ARG A 217 13.82 -17.90 25.02
N ALA A 218 14.88 -18.24 24.30
CA ALA A 218 15.96 -19.02 24.88
C ALA A 218 16.48 -18.19 26.05
N THR A 219 16.11 -18.55 27.28
CA THR A 219 16.79 -18.05 28.47
C THR A 219 18.22 -18.55 28.34
N SER A 220 19.15 -17.64 28.06
CA SER A 220 20.58 -17.90 28.21
C SER A 220 20.84 -18.21 29.69
N GLU A 221 21.27 -19.44 29.97
CA GLU A 221 21.88 -19.83 31.25
C GLU A 221 23.33 -19.32 31.33
#